data_AF-A0A3B3CTE5-F1
#
_entry.id   AF-A0A3B3CTE5-F1
#
_cell.length_a   1.000
_cell.length_b   1.000
_cell.length_c   1.000
_cell.angle_alpha   90.00
_cell.angle_beta   90.00
_cell.angle_gamma   90.00
#
_symmetry.space_group_name_H-M   'P 1'
#
loop_
_entity.id
_entity.type
_entity.pdbx_description
1 polymer ?
#
loop_
_entity_poly.entity_id
_entity_poly.type
_entity_poly.pdbx_seq_one_letter_code
_entity_poly.pdbx_strand_id
1 'polypeptide(L)'
;LSTDQLCCSICQDLLKDPVTIPCGHNYCMKCIQGFWDEEEKIHSCPQCRKNFMPRPVLVKNTMLADLIEELKKTGVQAAPADHCYAGPEDVSCDFCSGRKLKAIKSCLICLASYCEKHLQPHLDEAAFKKHKLVEPSKNLQENICSIHDEVMKMFCRTDQKCICYLCSVDEHRGHNTVSAAAERTERQRDLEESQQQIQQRIQDREKEVKLLQQEVEAINHSADQTVKDSEKIFTQMIRLIQKRSCDVKKQIRSQRQTEVSRVKDLQEELEQEITELKRRDAELKQLSLTEDHSQFLLNYPSLPPLSESTHSSSINVRPLRYFEEVTAAVSKLRDKLQELLREEWTNISATVTHVDVLLPEPEPKSRDGFLKYSRQISLDPNTAHRQLLSL
;
A
#
# COMPACT_ATOMS: atom_id res chain seq x y z
N LEU A 1 14.24 4.49 -25.66
CA LEU A 1 15.63 4.80 -26.08
C LEU A 1 15.78 4.28 -27.50
N SER A 2 16.14 5.12 -28.48
CA SER A 2 16.40 4.61 -29.83
C SER A 2 17.67 3.78 -29.82
N THR A 3 17.68 2.65 -30.55
CA THR A 3 18.80 1.69 -30.60
C THR A 3 20.12 2.35 -31.01
N ASP A 4 20.05 3.42 -31.81
CA ASP A 4 21.19 4.20 -32.30
C ASP A 4 21.98 4.92 -31.18
N GLN A 5 21.37 5.17 -30.02
CA GLN A 5 22.03 5.83 -28.88
C GLN A 5 22.96 4.89 -28.09
N LEU A 6 22.94 3.59 -28.38
CA LEU A 6 23.74 2.56 -27.70
C LEU A 6 24.84 1.96 -28.58
N CYS A 7 25.05 2.52 -29.78
CA CYS A 7 26.10 2.11 -30.70
C CYS A 7 27.35 2.98 -30.54
N CYS A 8 28.52 2.36 -30.67
CA CYS A 8 29.81 3.05 -30.67
C CYS A 8 30.02 3.74 -32.01
N SER A 9 30.28 5.05 -32.02
CA SER A 9 30.50 5.76 -33.29
C SER A 9 31.83 5.44 -33.99
N ILE A 10 32.72 4.66 -33.36
CA ILE A 10 34.01 4.24 -33.93
C ILE A 10 33.84 2.91 -34.69
N CYS A 11 33.31 1.87 -34.02
CA CYS A 11 33.13 0.55 -34.63
C CYS A 11 31.71 0.30 -35.19
N GLN A 12 30.78 1.23 -34.97
CA GLN A 12 29.37 1.18 -35.39
C GLN A 12 28.54 0.02 -34.80
N ASP A 13 29.14 -0.77 -33.90
CA ASP A 13 28.48 -1.84 -33.14
C ASP A 13 27.91 -1.37 -31.80
N LEU A 14 27.01 -2.16 -31.22
CA LEU A 14 26.56 -2.03 -29.82
C LEU A 14 27.77 -1.96 -28.86
N LEU A 15 27.74 -1.03 -27.91
CA LEU A 15 28.89 -0.75 -27.04
C LEU A 15 29.33 -1.99 -26.24
N LYS A 16 30.62 -2.34 -26.35
CA LYS A 16 31.30 -3.39 -25.56
C LYS A 16 32.18 -2.72 -24.51
N ASP A 17 31.91 -3.02 -23.24
CA ASP A 17 32.50 -2.32 -22.10
C ASP A 17 32.38 -0.79 -22.27
N PRO A 18 31.13 -0.26 -22.25
CA PRO A 18 30.89 1.14 -22.55
C PRO A 18 31.64 2.05 -21.57
N VAL A 19 32.23 3.12 -22.11
CA VAL A 19 32.85 4.19 -21.34
C VAL A 19 32.26 5.53 -21.75
N THR A 20 32.04 6.40 -20.78
CA THR A 20 31.56 7.78 -21.01
C THR A 20 32.74 8.72 -20.78
N ILE A 21 33.17 9.43 -21.82
CA ILE A 21 34.23 10.42 -21.70
C ILE A 21 33.66 11.77 -21.21
N PRO A 22 34.47 12.73 -20.72
CA PRO A 22 33.97 13.92 -20.01
C PRO A 22 33.04 14.85 -20.81
N CYS A 23 32.96 14.72 -22.14
CA CYS A 23 31.97 15.44 -22.94
C CYS A 23 30.60 14.74 -23.03
N GLY A 24 30.41 13.59 -22.38
CA GLY A 24 29.16 12.82 -22.34
C GLY A 24 28.95 11.83 -23.48
N HIS A 25 29.90 11.69 -24.40
CA HIS A 25 29.84 10.70 -25.49
C HIS A 25 30.31 9.32 -25.02
N ASN A 26 29.75 8.27 -25.62
CA ASN A 26 29.94 6.89 -25.19
C ASN A 26 30.64 6.06 -26.27
N TYR A 27 31.63 5.27 -25.87
CA TYR A 27 32.41 4.41 -26.77
C TYR A 27 32.68 3.05 -26.14
N CYS A 28 33.06 2.06 -26.94
CA CYS A 28 33.70 0.86 -26.40
C CYS A 28 35.05 1.26 -25.80
N MET A 29 35.38 0.76 -24.61
CA MET A 29 36.67 1.01 -23.93
C MET A 29 37.86 0.86 -24.90
N LYS A 30 37.94 -0.27 -25.62
CA LYS A 30 39.03 -0.55 -26.56
C LYS A 30 39.06 0.39 -27.76
N CYS A 31 37.90 0.84 -28.24
CA CYS A 31 37.82 1.69 -29.43
C CYS A 31 38.31 3.12 -29.13
N ILE A 32 37.90 3.71 -28.01
CA ILE A 32 38.39 5.05 -27.64
C ILE A 32 39.84 5.01 -27.15
N GLN A 33 40.25 3.92 -26.50
CA GLN A 33 41.64 3.70 -26.13
C GLN A 33 42.53 3.60 -27.38
N GLY A 34 42.17 2.76 -28.35
CA GLY A 34 42.89 2.66 -29.62
C GLY A 34 42.95 3.98 -30.39
N PHE A 35 41.85 4.74 -30.40
CA PHE A 35 41.81 6.07 -31.03
C PHE A 35 42.76 7.08 -30.38
N TRP A 36 43.02 6.97 -29.07
CA TRP A 36 43.96 7.83 -28.33
C TRP A 36 45.40 7.29 -28.30
N ASP A 37 45.60 6.00 -28.57
CA ASP A 37 46.91 5.34 -28.56
C ASP A 37 47.62 5.38 -29.93
N GLU A 38 46.95 5.85 -30.99
CA GLU A 38 47.60 6.19 -32.26
C GLU A 38 48.52 7.43 -32.08
N GLU A 39 49.82 7.26 -32.34
CA GLU A 39 50.88 8.24 -32.08
C GLU A 39 50.56 9.65 -32.63
N GLU A 40 50.89 10.68 -31.82
CA GLU A 40 50.76 12.12 -32.07
C GLU A 40 49.35 12.76 -32.08
N LYS A 41 48.29 12.05 -31.68
CA LYS A 41 46.94 12.65 -31.62
C LYS A 41 46.62 13.31 -30.27
N ILE A 42 46.13 14.55 -30.35
CA ILE A 42 45.46 15.24 -29.23
C ILE A 42 44.29 14.36 -28.76
N HIS A 43 44.25 14.04 -27.45
CA HIS A 43 43.17 13.24 -26.86
C HIS A 43 41.84 13.98 -27.00
N SER A 44 41.15 13.70 -28.09
CA SER A 44 39.93 14.40 -28.49
C SER A 44 38.77 13.43 -28.59
N CYS A 45 37.57 13.96 -28.47
CA CYS A 45 36.35 13.21 -28.70
C CYS A 45 36.14 12.99 -30.22
N PRO A 46 35.96 11.75 -30.71
CA PRO A 46 35.68 11.47 -32.12
C PRO A 46 34.44 12.19 -32.68
N GLN A 47 33.43 12.45 -31.85
CA GLN A 47 32.15 13.03 -32.29
C GLN A 47 32.14 14.56 -32.23
N CYS A 48 32.53 15.16 -31.10
CA CYS A 48 32.46 16.61 -30.91
C CYS A 48 33.82 17.33 -30.99
N ARG A 49 34.90 16.58 -31.22
CA ARG A 49 36.28 17.11 -31.36
C ARG A 49 36.79 17.93 -30.17
N LYS A 50 36.16 17.81 -29.00
CA LYS A 50 36.63 18.45 -27.76
C LYS A 50 37.93 17.79 -27.31
N ASN A 51 38.94 18.61 -27.04
CA ASN A 51 40.25 18.17 -26.58
C ASN A 51 40.29 18.02 -25.05
N PHE A 52 41.04 17.04 -24.55
CA PHE A 52 41.23 16.76 -23.13
C PHE A 52 42.72 16.70 -22.79
N MET A 53 43.16 17.59 -21.89
CA MET A 53 44.52 17.62 -21.36
C MET A 53 44.43 17.83 -19.85
N PRO A 54 44.85 16.88 -19.00
CA PRO A 54 45.49 15.59 -19.32
C PRO A 54 44.52 14.54 -19.90
N ARG A 55 45.05 13.39 -20.36
CA ARG A 55 44.27 12.26 -20.87
C ARG A 55 43.23 11.79 -19.84
N PRO A 56 41.94 11.68 -20.20
CA PRO A 56 40.93 11.17 -19.28
C PRO A 56 41.19 9.70 -18.90
N VAL A 57 41.00 9.38 -17.62
CA VAL A 57 40.99 7.99 -17.15
C VAL A 57 39.67 7.34 -17.61
N LEU A 58 39.77 6.22 -18.31
CA LEU A 58 38.62 5.49 -18.81
C LEU A 58 38.12 4.51 -17.73
N VAL A 59 36.87 4.69 -17.31
CA VAL A 59 36.18 3.80 -16.38
C VAL A 59 34.92 3.27 -17.05
N LYS A 60 34.67 1.97 -16.89
CA LYS A 60 33.47 1.32 -17.41
C LYS A 60 32.22 1.96 -16.81
N ASN A 61 31.30 2.39 -17.67
CA ASN A 61 29.98 2.84 -17.28
C ASN A 61 29.10 1.62 -17.02
N THR A 62 28.92 1.29 -15.75
CA THR A 62 28.13 0.12 -15.31
C THR A 62 26.67 0.24 -15.72
N MET A 63 26.07 1.43 -15.62
CA MET A 63 24.66 1.63 -15.99
C MET A 63 24.40 1.40 -17.49
N LEU A 64 25.28 1.86 -18.37
CA LEU A 64 25.17 1.57 -19.80
C LEU A 64 25.43 0.10 -20.10
N ALA A 65 26.35 -0.54 -19.38
CA ALA A 65 26.60 -1.97 -19.53
C ALA A 65 25.35 -2.79 -19.15
N ASP A 66 24.72 -2.47 -18.02
CA ASP A 66 23.51 -3.14 -17.55
C ASP A 66 22.33 -2.92 -18.51
N LEU A 67 22.15 -1.70 -19.02
CA LEU A 67 21.13 -1.38 -20.02
C LEU A 67 21.32 -2.15 -21.33
N ILE A 68 22.57 -2.32 -21.77
CA ILE A 68 22.91 -3.10 -22.96
C ILE A 68 22.68 -4.59 -22.75
N GLU A 69 22.97 -5.11 -21.56
CA GLU A 69 22.66 -6.51 -21.22
C GLU A 69 21.15 -6.75 -21.12
N GLU A 70 20.39 -5.83 -20.54
CA GLU A 70 18.92 -5.90 -20.56
C GLU A 70 18.36 -5.81 -21.98
N LEU A 71 18.95 -4.98 -22.86
CA LEU A 71 18.59 -4.92 -24.28
C LEU A 71 18.93 -6.23 -25.01
N LYS A 72 20.02 -6.91 -24.68
CA LYS A 72 20.34 -8.24 -25.23
C LYS A 72 19.41 -9.34 -24.72
N LYS A 73 18.85 -9.20 -23.52
CA LYS A 73 17.87 -10.13 -22.94
C LYS A 73 16.46 -9.90 -23.49
N THR A 74 16.08 -8.65 -23.74
CA THR A 74 14.76 -8.25 -24.28
C THR A 74 14.72 -8.19 -25.81
N GLY A 75 15.87 -8.01 -26.45
CA GLY A 75 16.05 -8.09 -27.89
C GLY A 75 16.41 -9.50 -28.32
N VAL A 76 15.45 -10.16 -28.99
CA VAL A 76 15.67 -11.30 -29.89
C VAL A 76 17.05 -11.20 -30.52
N GLN A 77 17.83 -12.29 -30.42
CA GLN A 77 19.12 -12.45 -31.07
C GLN A 77 19.07 -11.93 -32.52
N ALA A 78 19.56 -10.71 -32.73
CA ALA A 78 19.85 -10.20 -34.06
C ALA A 78 21.10 -10.93 -34.55
N ALA A 79 20.89 -12.07 -35.20
CA ALA A 79 21.94 -12.75 -35.93
C ALA A 79 22.30 -11.92 -37.19
N PRO A 80 23.57 -11.97 -37.64
CA PRO A 80 24.04 -11.23 -38.81
C PRO A 80 23.33 -11.65 -40.09
N ALA A 81 23.41 -10.78 -41.10
CA ALA A 81 22.78 -10.82 -42.42
C ALA A 81 23.03 -12.09 -43.27
N ASP A 82 22.49 -13.24 -42.85
CA ASP A 82 22.38 -14.45 -43.66
C ASP A 82 21.07 -15.21 -43.32
N HIS A 83 19.95 -14.48 -43.36
CA HIS A 83 18.59 -15.01 -43.10
C HIS A 83 18.06 -15.87 -44.24
N CYS A 84 18.68 -17.01 -44.49
CA CYS A 84 18.08 -18.01 -45.38
C CYS A 84 17.84 -19.35 -44.69
N TYR A 85 18.28 -19.59 -43.45
CA TYR A 85 18.05 -20.86 -42.75
C TYR A 85 16.74 -20.88 -41.94
N ALA A 86 16.05 -22.02 -41.93
CA ALA A 86 14.82 -22.18 -41.17
C ALA A 86 15.11 -22.31 -39.66
N GLY A 87 14.54 -21.42 -38.85
CA GLY A 87 14.52 -21.54 -37.39
C GLY A 87 13.45 -22.51 -36.88
N PRO A 88 13.33 -22.71 -35.55
CA PRO A 88 12.36 -23.64 -34.94
C PRO A 88 10.90 -23.36 -35.32
N GLU A 89 10.56 -22.09 -35.54
CA GLU A 89 9.21 -21.64 -35.89
C GLU A 89 8.96 -21.58 -37.41
N ASP A 90 10.02 -21.64 -38.23
CA ASP A 90 9.92 -21.54 -39.68
C ASP A 90 9.55 -22.87 -40.33
N VAL A 91 8.96 -22.79 -41.53
CA VAL A 91 8.79 -23.94 -42.42
C VAL A 91 10.06 -24.13 -43.21
N SER A 92 10.63 -25.33 -43.17
CA SER A 92 11.87 -25.65 -43.88
C SER A 92 11.61 -26.03 -45.33
N CYS A 93 12.51 -25.67 -46.25
CA CYS A 93 12.46 -26.15 -47.63
C CYS A 93 12.75 -27.64 -47.72
N ASP A 94 11.90 -28.38 -48.44
CA ASP A 94 11.98 -29.84 -48.54
C ASP A 94 13.10 -30.35 -49.45
N PHE A 95 13.56 -29.52 -50.37
CA PHE A 95 14.56 -29.88 -51.38
C PHE A 95 15.99 -29.50 -50.99
N CYS A 96 16.18 -28.70 -49.93
CA CYS A 96 17.52 -28.36 -49.45
C CYS A 96 18.25 -29.59 -48.92
N SER A 97 19.43 -29.85 -49.46
CA SER A 97 20.36 -30.84 -48.90
C SER A 97 21.14 -30.23 -47.72
N GLY A 98 21.23 -30.94 -46.60
CA GLY A 98 21.92 -30.48 -45.39
C GLY A 98 21.10 -29.50 -44.55
N ARG A 99 21.67 -28.36 -44.15
CA ARG A 99 20.95 -27.36 -43.35
C ARG A 99 19.87 -26.69 -44.20
N LYS A 100 18.60 -26.92 -43.84
CA LYS A 100 17.45 -26.49 -44.64
C LYS A 100 17.26 -24.97 -44.59
N LEU A 101 16.96 -24.41 -45.76
CA LEU A 101 16.61 -23.00 -45.90
C LEU A 101 15.15 -22.76 -45.49
N LYS A 102 14.82 -21.54 -45.04
CA LYS A 102 13.45 -21.09 -44.81
C LYS A 102 12.67 -21.16 -46.12
N ALA A 103 11.54 -21.85 -46.11
CA ALA A 103 10.63 -21.85 -47.24
C ALA A 103 9.94 -20.48 -47.34
N ILE A 104 9.72 -20.04 -48.57
CA ILE A 104 9.02 -18.79 -48.91
C ILE A 104 7.64 -19.05 -49.51
N LYS A 105 7.43 -20.23 -50.12
CA LYS A 105 6.14 -20.69 -50.61
C LYS A 105 6.00 -22.20 -50.44
N SER A 106 4.77 -22.66 -50.34
CA SER A 106 4.41 -24.08 -50.47
C SER A 106 3.52 -24.29 -51.68
N CYS A 107 3.67 -25.42 -52.35
CA CYS A 107 2.80 -25.80 -53.45
C CYS A 107 1.74 -26.79 -52.96
N LEU A 108 0.46 -26.48 -53.20
CA LEU A 108 -0.66 -27.35 -52.82
C LEU A 108 -0.81 -28.59 -53.72
N ILE A 109 -0.06 -28.67 -54.83
CA ILE A 109 -0.06 -29.83 -55.74
C ILE A 109 1.15 -30.72 -55.47
N CYS A 110 2.35 -30.14 -55.37
CA CYS A 110 3.55 -30.91 -55.03
C CYS A 110 3.62 -31.33 -53.56
N LEU A 111 2.78 -30.73 -52.69
CA LEU A 111 2.76 -30.94 -51.25
C LEU A 111 4.13 -30.71 -50.60
N ALA A 112 4.86 -29.71 -51.10
CA ALA A 112 6.20 -29.39 -50.66
C ALA A 112 6.41 -27.87 -50.50
N SER A 113 7.33 -27.53 -49.61
CA SER A 113 7.76 -26.18 -49.28
C SER A 113 9.11 -25.86 -49.93
N TYR A 114 9.21 -24.67 -50.53
CA TYR A 114 10.34 -24.25 -51.35
C TYR A 114 10.97 -22.98 -50.78
N CYS A 115 12.29 -22.95 -50.64
CA CYS A 115 13.04 -21.71 -50.51
C CYS A 115 13.17 -21.04 -51.89
N GLU A 116 13.62 -19.78 -51.93
CA GLU A 116 13.75 -19.00 -53.18
C GLU A 116 14.40 -19.79 -54.32
N LYS A 117 15.57 -20.39 -54.07
CA LYS A 117 16.32 -21.15 -55.08
C LYS A 117 15.54 -22.34 -55.63
N HIS A 118 14.83 -23.08 -54.78
CA HIS A 118 14.07 -24.27 -55.20
C HIS A 118 12.67 -23.92 -55.73
N LEU A 119 12.20 -22.69 -55.52
CA LEU A 119 10.96 -22.20 -56.08
C LEU A 119 11.12 -21.75 -57.54
N GLN A 120 12.30 -21.28 -57.94
CA GLN A 120 12.54 -20.75 -59.29
C GLN A 120 12.10 -21.69 -60.44
N PRO A 121 12.45 -22.99 -60.46
CA PRO A 121 11.97 -23.91 -61.50
C PRO A 121 10.43 -24.00 -61.56
N HIS A 122 9.79 -23.86 -60.40
CA HIS A 122 8.34 -23.90 -60.26
C HIS A 122 7.64 -22.63 -60.81
N LEU A 123 8.39 -21.54 -60.99
CA LEU A 123 7.91 -20.29 -61.62
C LEU A 123 8.23 -20.25 -63.11
N ASP A 124 9.41 -20.74 -63.50
CA ASP A 124 9.94 -20.64 -64.87
C ASP A 124 9.34 -21.69 -65.82
N GLU A 125 9.08 -22.91 -65.34
CA GLU A 125 8.59 -23.99 -66.19
C GLU A 125 7.09 -23.89 -66.47
N ALA A 126 6.72 -23.99 -67.75
CA ALA A 126 5.34 -23.91 -68.19
C ALA A 126 4.44 -25.01 -67.57
N ALA A 127 5.01 -26.17 -67.24
CA ALA A 127 4.30 -27.29 -66.61
C ALA A 127 3.75 -26.94 -65.21
N PHE A 128 4.47 -26.10 -64.46
CA PHE A 128 4.13 -25.76 -63.08
C PHE A 128 3.30 -24.47 -62.95
N LYS A 129 3.01 -23.77 -64.04
CA LYS A 129 2.20 -22.53 -64.01
C LYS A 129 0.79 -22.70 -63.44
N LYS A 130 0.24 -23.92 -63.46
CA LYS A 130 -1.09 -24.24 -62.89
C LYS A 130 -1.04 -24.58 -61.40
N HIS A 131 0.15 -24.77 -60.84
CA HIS A 131 0.31 -25.10 -59.43
C HIS A 131 0.04 -23.87 -58.57
N LYS A 132 -0.83 -24.03 -57.57
CA LYS A 132 -1.15 -22.96 -56.63
C LYS A 132 -0.10 -22.89 -55.51
N LEU A 133 0.66 -21.80 -55.49
CA LEU A 133 1.58 -21.46 -54.42
C LEU A 133 0.87 -20.68 -53.31
N VAL A 134 1.12 -21.05 -52.06
CA VAL A 134 0.57 -20.43 -50.85
C VAL A 134 1.70 -20.10 -49.86
N GLU A 135 1.38 -19.36 -48.80
CA GLU A 135 2.32 -19.14 -47.70
C GLU A 135 2.78 -20.48 -47.11
N PRO A 136 4.05 -20.59 -46.69
CA PRO A 136 4.56 -21.81 -46.07
C PRO A 136 3.74 -22.21 -44.85
N SER A 137 3.35 -23.48 -44.79
CA SER A 137 2.66 -24.05 -43.64
C SER A 137 3.34 -25.34 -43.23
N LYS A 138 3.59 -25.52 -41.92
CA LYS A 138 4.12 -26.78 -41.37
C LYS A 138 3.15 -27.94 -41.55
N ASN A 139 1.87 -27.61 -41.67
CA ASN A 139 0.75 -28.55 -41.69
C ASN A 139 0.14 -28.63 -43.09
N LEU A 140 0.95 -28.48 -44.15
CA LEU A 140 0.47 -28.49 -45.53
C LEU A 140 -0.33 -29.76 -45.84
N GLN A 141 0.15 -30.90 -45.34
CA GLN A 141 -0.46 -32.22 -45.54
C GLN A 141 -1.78 -32.40 -44.76
N GLU A 142 -1.97 -31.69 -43.64
CA GLU A 142 -3.26 -31.69 -42.90
C GLU A 142 -4.39 -31.01 -43.68
N ASN A 143 -4.06 -30.24 -44.72
CA ASN A 143 -5.05 -29.59 -45.60
C ASN A 143 -5.45 -30.45 -46.80
N ILE A 144 -4.95 -31.68 -46.90
CA ILE A 144 -5.23 -32.61 -48.01
C ILE A 144 -6.12 -33.74 -47.50
N CYS A 145 -7.18 -34.03 -48.26
CA CYS A 145 -8.07 -35.14 -47.96
C CYS A 145 -7.35 -36.48 -48.15
N SER A 146 -7.27 -37.28 -47.09
CA SER A 146 -6.60 -38.58 -47.08
C SER A 146 -7.26 -39.64 -47.96
N ILE A 147 -8.50 -39.42 -48.41
CA ILE A 147 -9.26 -40.38 -49.24
C ILE A 147 -9.13 -40.02 -50.73
N HIS A 148 -9.10 -38.73 -51.04
CA HIS A 148 -9.23 -38.21 -52.40
C HIS A 148 -7.96 -37.51 -52.91
N ASP A 149 -6.95 -37.34 -52.06
CA ASP A 149 -5.72 -36.57 -52.33
C ASP A 149 -5.97 -35.15 -52.84
N GLU A 150 -7.12 -34.58 -52.47
CA GLU A 150 -7.58 -33.26 -52.88
C GLU A 150 -7.56 -32.26 -51.72
N VAL A 151 -7.28 -30.99 -52.03
CA VAL A 151 -7.24 -29.91 -51.02
C VAL A 151 -8.61 -29.75 -50.36
N MET A 152 -8.64 -29.78 -49.03
CA MET A 152 -9.83 -29.54 -48.24
C MET A 152 -10.23 -28.06 -48.31
N LYS A 153 -11.24 -27.74 -49.13
CA LYS A 153 -11.74 -26.38 -49.34
C LYS A 153 -13.18 -26.18 -48.85
N MET A 154 -13.81 -27.25 -48.38
CA MET A 154 -15.17 -27.26 -47.85
C MET A 154 -15.12 -27.51 -46.35
N PHE A 155 -16.15 -27.07 -45.63
CA PHE A 155 -16.34 -27.34 -44.22
C PHE A 155 -17.73 -27.93 -44.02
N CYS A 156 -17.79 -29.09 -43.36
CA CYS A 156 -19.04 -29.72 -42.99
C CYS A 156 -19.43 -29.26 -41.58
N ARG A 157 -20.50 -28.46 -41.47
CA ARG A 157 -21.02 -27.97 -40.18
C ARG A 157 -21.64 -29.08 -39.34
N THR A 158 -22.18 -30.11 -39.97
CA THR A 158 -22.74 -31.26 -39.26
C THR A 158 -21.66 -32.01 -38.49
N ASP A 159 -20.51 -32.26 -39.13
CA ASP A 159 -19.42 -33.06 -38.55
C ASP A 159 -18.28 -32.22 -37.95
N GLN A 160 -18.33 -30.90 -38.12
CA GLN A 160 -17.32 -29.92 -37.69
C GLN A 160 -15.91 -30.23 -38.24
N LYS A 161 -15.82 -30.53 -39.54
CA LYS A 161 -14.57 -30.94 -40.20
C LYS A 161 -14.35 -30.23 -41.53
N CYS A 162 -13.10 -29.91 -41.83
CA CYS A 162 -12.67 -29.54 -43.18
C CYS A 162 -12.67 -30.79 -44.07
N ILE A 163 -13.22 -30.69 -45.28
CA ILE A 163 -13.35 -31.78 -46.25
C ILE A 163 -13.02 -31.28 -47.67
N CYS A 164 -12.73 -32.18 -48.60
CA CYS A 164 -12.59 -31.83 -50.03
C CYS A 164 -13.96 -31.80 -50.74
N TYR A 165 -13.98 -31.38 -52.01
CA TYR A 165 -15.23 -31.31 -52.78
C TYR A 165 -15.84 -32.69 -53.04
N LEU A 166 -15.03 -33.73 -53.26
CA LEU A 166 -15.51 -35.10 -53.49
C LEU A 166 -16.19 -35.68 -52.24
N CYS A 167 -15.59 -35.48 -51.06
CA CYS A 167 -16.23 -35.84 -49.78
C CYS A 167 -17.62 -35.22 -49.60
N SER A 168 -17.86 -33.99 -50.10
CA SER A 168 -19.14 -33.30 -49.94
C SER A 168 -20.29 -33.91 -50.75
N VAL A 169 -19.97 -34.62 -51.84
CA VAL A 169 -20.96 -35.28 -52.70
C VAL A 169 -21.06 -36.79 -52.48
N ASP A 170 -20.13 -37.36 -51.71
CA ASP A 170 -20.09 -38.79 -51.38
C ASP A 170 -20.38 -39.03 -49.88
N GLU A 171 -19.36 -39.22 -49.04
CA GLU A 171 -19.52 -39.55 -47.61
C GLU A 171 -20.34 -38.52 -46.81
N HIS A 172 -20.21 -37.22 -47.12
CA HIS A 172 -20.94 -36.14 -46.45
C HIS A 172 -22.16 -35.68 -47.25
N ARG A 173 -22.68 -36.51 -48.16
CA ARG A 173 -23.83 -36.17 -48.98
C ARG A 173 -25.06 -35.89 -48.11
N GLY A 174 -25.64 -34.70 -48.30
CA GLY A 174 -26.82 -34.25 -47.55
C GLY A 174 -26.50 -33.59 -46.20
N HIS A 175 -25.22 -33.51 -45.80
CA HIS A 175 -24.82 -32.72 -44.65
C HIS A 175 -24.78 -31.23 -44.99
N ASN A 176 -24.80 -30.38 -43.96
CA ASN A 176 -24.68 -28.94 -44.16
C ASN A 176 -23.23 -28.56 -44.44
N THR A 177 -22.88 -28.50 -45.72
CA THR A 177 -21.53 -28.17 -46.18
C THR A 177 -21.47 -26.78 -46.77
N VAL A 178 -20.48 -25.99 -46.37
CA VAL A 178 -20.18 -24.67 -46.92
C VAL A 178 -18.71 -24.61 -47.37
N SER A 179 -18.30 -23.56 -48.09
CA SER A 179 -16.87 -23.36 -48.32
C SER A 179 -16.15 -23.04 -47.01
N ALA A 180 -14.93 -23.54 -46.83
CA ALA A 180 -14.13 -23.26 -45.63
C ALA A 180 -13.86 -21.76 -45.46
N ALA A 181 -13.75 -21.01 -46.57
CA ALA A 181 -13.58 -19.56 -46.55
C ALA A 181 -14.83 -18.83 -46.01
N ALA A 182 -16.03 -19.27 -46.39
CA ALA A 182 -17.27 -18.72 -45.88
C ALA A 182 -17.43 -19.01 -44.39
N GLU A 183 -17.22 -20.27 -43.95
CA GLU A 183 -17.30 -20.64 -42.53
C GLU A 183 -16.30 -19.84 -41.69
N ARG A 184 -15.05 -19.73 -42.15
CA ARG A 184 -14.03 -18.93 -41.47
C ARG A 184 -14.49 -17.49 -41.29
N THR A 185 -15.09 -16.89 -42.32
CA THR A 185 -15.57 -15.50 -42.25
C THR A 185 -16.68 -15.34 -41.21
N GLU A 186 -17.58 -16.33 -41.09
CA GLU A 186 -18.63 -16.32 -40.05
C GLU A 186 -18.04 -16.48 -38.65
N ARG A 187 -17.21 -17.51 -38.43
CA ARG A 187 -16.55 -17.75 -37.13
C ARG A 187 -15.63 -16.62 -36.70
N GLN A 188 -15.00 -15.95 -37.67
CA GLN A 188 -14.16 -14.79 -37.40
C GLN A 188 -15.00 -13.62 -36.85
N ARG A 189 -16.22 -13.40 -37.36
CA ARG A 189 -17.13 -12.38 -36.81
C ARG A 189 -17.58 -12.73 -35.38
N ASP A 190 -17.97 -13.98 -35.14
CA ASP A 190 -18.38 -14.44 -33.80
C ASP A 190 -17.24 -14.27 -32.78
N LEU A 191 -16.00 -14.54 -33.20
CA LEU A 191 -14.81 -14.36 -32.39
C LEU A 191 -14.55 -12.88 -32.09
N GLU A 192 -14.67 -12.01 -33.09
CA GLU A 192 -14.52 -10.55 -32.93
C GLU A 192 -15.57 -9.98 -31.97
N GLU A 193 -16.83 -10.40 -32.06
CA GLU A 193 -17.89 -10.00 -31.14
C GLU A 193 -17.59 -10.47 -29.71
N SER A 194 -17.21 -11.74 -29.55
CA SER A 194 -16.85 -12.30 -28.23
C SER A 194 -15.65 -11.57 -27.62
N GLN A 195 -14.65 -11.23 -28.45
CA GLN A 195 -13.49 -10.46 -28.02
C GLN A 195 -13.89 -9.06 -27.55
N GLN A 196 -14.78 -8.36 -28.27
CA GLN A 196 -15.30 -7.05 -27.86
C GLN A 196 -16.07 -7.15 -26.53
N GLN A 197 -16.92 -8.15 -26.35
CA GLN A 197 -17.65 -8.36 -25.09
C GLN A 197 -16.71 -8.60 -23.90
N ILE A 198 -15.64 -9.40 -24.10
CA ILE A 198 -14.63 -9.63 -23.06
C ILE A 198 -13.90 -8.34 -22.72
N GLN A 199 -13.47 -7.57 -23.73
CA GLN A 199 -12.80 -6.28 -23.50
C GLN A 199 -13.68 -5.30 -22.72
N GLN A 200 -14.98 -5.22 -23.06
CA GLN A 200 -15.93 -4.39 -22.32
C GLN A 200 -16.04 -4.84 -20.85
N ARG A 201 -16.19 -6.15 -20.60
CA ARG A 201 -16.25 -6.70 -19.24
C ARG A 201 -14.97 -6.44 -18.45
N ILE A 202 -13.80 -6.53 -19.08
CA ILE A 202 -12.52 -6.18 -18.45
C ILE A 202 -12.54 -4.72 -18.00
N GLN A 203 -12.90 -3.80 -18.89
CA GLN A 203 -12.97 -2.37 -18.56
C GLN A 203 -13.94 -2.08 -17.41
N ASP A 204 -15.10 -2.73 -17.39
CA ASP A 204 -16.09 -2.52 -16.33
C ASP A 204 -15.60 -3.08 -14.99
N ARG A 205 -14.95 -4.25 -14.97
CA ARG A 205 -14.33 -4.80 -13.76
C ARG A 205 -13.13 -3.97 -13.29
N GLU A 206 -12.34 -3.41 -14.19
CA GLU A 206 -11.25 -2.48 -13.84
C GLU A 206 -11.80 -1.21 -13.17
N LYS A 207 -12.96 -0.70 -13.59
CA LYS A 207 -13.63 0.43 -12.92
C LYS A 207 -14.11 0.04 -11.52
N GLU A 208 -14.73 -1.13 -11.37
CA GLU A 208 -15.17 -1.63 -10.06
C GLU A 208 -13.99 -1.81 -9.09
N VAL A 209 -12.86 -2.36 -9.56
CA VAL A 209 -11.65 -2.50 -8.75
C VAL A 209 -11.14 -1.14 -8.28
N LYS A 210 -11.16 -0.11 -9.14
CA LYS A 210 -10.77 1.26 -8.75
C LYS A 210 -11.70 1.85 -7.68
N LEU A 211 -13.01 1.59 -7.77
CA LEU A 211 -13.97 2.02 -6.74
C LEU A 211 -13.68 1.34 -5.40
N LEU A 212 -13.41 0.03 -5.41
CA LEU A 212 -13.04 -0.70 -4.19
C LEU A 212 -11.72 -0.20 -3.59
N GLN A 213 -10.74 0.18 -4.41
CA GLN A 213 -9.51 0.79 -3.94
C GLN A 213 -9.77 2.13 -3.23
N GLN A 214 -10.64 2.98 -3.80
CA GLN A 214 -11.05 4.24 -3.16
C GLN A 214 -11.80 4.00 -1.85
N GLU A 215 -12.65 2.98 -1.78
CA GLU A 215 -13.36 2.61 -0.55
C GLU A 215 -12.38 2.17 0.55
N VAL A 216 -11.38 1.36 0.21
CA VAL A 216 -10.32 0.97 1.16
C VAL A 216 -9.55 2.18 1.68
N GLU A 217 -9.19 3.12 0.80
CA GLU A 217 -8.55 4.38 1.20
C GLU A 217 -9.45 5.20 2.13
N ALA A 218 -10.75 5.30 1.84
CA ALA A 218 -11.72 6.00 2.66
C ALA A 218 -11.89 5.38 4.05
N ILE A 219 -11.96 4.04 4.14
CA ILE A 219 -12.01 3.31 5.41
C ILE A 219 -10.76 3.60 6.25
N ASN A 220 -9.57 3.48 5.66
CA ASN A 220 -8.31 3.74 6.36
C ASN A 220 -8.24 5.19 6.85
N HIS A 221 -8.59 6.15 6.00
CA HIS A 221 -8.60 7.56 6.36
C HIS A 221 -9.59 7.86 7.51
N SER A 222 -10.79 7.31 7.43
CA SER A 222 -11.82 7.46 8.46
C SER A 222 -11.39 6.86 9.80
N ALA A 223 -10.80 5.65 9.78
CA ALA A 223 -10.28 4.99 10.97
C ALA A 223 -9.16 5.80 11.62
N ASP A 224 -8.16 6.24 10.84
CA ASP A 224 -7.05 7.07 11.32
C ASP A 224 -7.54 8.40 11.92
N GLN A 225 -8.54 9.02 11.28
CA GLN A 225 -9.13 10.25 11.78
C GLN A 225 -9.86 10.03 13.10
N THR A 226 -10.64 8.95 13.21
CA THR A 226 -11.35 8.56 14.43
C THR A 226 -10.38 8.29 15.58
N VAL A 227 -9.24 7.63 15.31
CA VAL A 227 -8.17 7.42 16.30
C VAL A 227 -7.63 8.76 16.79
N LYS A 228 -7.25 9.68 15.89
CA LYS A 228 -6.73 11.01 16.25
C LYS A 228 -7.72 11.81 17.10
N ASP A 229 -8.99 11.81 16.72
CA ASP A 229 -10.04 12.51 17.46
C ASP A 229 -10.26 11.88 18.85
N SER A 230 -10.23 10.56 18.94
CA SER A 230 -10.30 9.83 20.22
C SER A 230 -9.10 10.17 21.13
N GLU A 231 -7.87 10.15 20.61
CA GLU A 231 -6.67 10.53 21.35
C GLU A 231 -6.75 11.96 21.88
N LYS A 232 -7.29 12.89 21.09
CA LYS A 232 -7.51 14.27 21.50
C LYS A 232 -8.50 14.37 22.66
N ILE A 233 -9.58 13.59 22.63
CA ILE A 233 -10.57 13.53 23.72
C ILE A 233 -9.93 12.99 25.00
N PHE A 234 -9.22 11.86 24.92
CA PHE A 234 -8.51 11.29 26.08
C PHE A 234 -7.47 12.26 26.65
N THR A 235 -6.74 12.96 25.78
CA THR A 235 -5.78 14.00 26.20
C THR A 235 -6.48 15.12 26.98
N GLN A 236 -7.66 15.57 26.55
CA GLN A 236 -8.44 16.56 27.29
C GLN A 236 -8.88 16.04 28.66
N MET A 237 -9.34 14.78 28.74
CA MET A 237 -9.70 14.13 30.01
C MET A 237 -8.52 14.07 30.98
N ILE A 238 -7.34 13.67 30.50
CA ILE A 238 -6.11 13.62 31.31
C ILE A 238 -5.78 15.02 31.84
N ARG A 239 -5.84 16.06 31.00
CA ARG A 239 -5.59 17.45 31.42
C ARG A 239 -6.57 17.90 32.51
N LEU A 240 -7.85 17.53 32.41
CA LEU A 240 -8.85 17.84 33.43
C LEU A 240 -8.51 17.16 34.77
N ILE A 241 -8.14 15.88 34.75
CA ILE A 241 -7.74 15.12 35.94
C ILE A 241 -6.48 15.74 36.58
N GLN A 242 -5.48 16.08 35.77
CA GLN A 242 -4.26 16.75 36.23
C GLN A 242 -4.56 18.11 36.87
N LYS A 243 -5.48 18.89 36.29
CA LYS A 243 -5.93 20.16 36.86
C LYS A 243 -6.58 19.96 38.23
N ARG A 244 -7.50 19.00 38.36
CA ARG A 244 -8.14 18.67 39.64
C ARG A 244 -7.15 18.18 40.69
N SER A 245 -6.15 17.39 40.28
CA SER A 245 -5.05 16.96 41.16
C SER A 245 -4.26 18.17 41.71
N CYS A 246 -3.95 19.15 40.86
CA CYS A 246 -3.33 20.40 41.28
C CYS A 246 -4.20 21.21 42.25
N ASP A 247 -5.52 21.26 42.02
CA ASP A 247 -6.47 21.97 42.89
C ASP A 247 -6.50 21.36 44.30
N VAL A 248 -6.62 20.03 44.41
CA VAL A 248 -6.58 19.31 45.69
C VAL A 248 -5.26 19.56 46.42
N LYS A 249 -4.13 19.49 45.70
CA LYS A 249 -2.80 19.76 46.27
C LYS A 249 -2.69 21.19 46.83
N LYS A 250 -3.24 22.18 46.13
CA LYS A 250 -3.26 23.58 46.60
C LYS A 250 -4.13 23.71 47.85
N GLN A 251 -5.31 23.10 47.86
CA GLN A 251 -6.23 23.15 49.01
C GLN A 251 -5.60 22.53 50.26
N ILE A 252 -4.97 21.35 50.15
CA ILE A 252 -4.25 20.72 51.28
C ILE A 252 -3.14 21.63 51.81
N ARG A 253 -2.34 22.23 50.91
CA ARG A 253 -1.25 23.13 51.31
C ARG A 253 -1.75 24.38 52.02
N SER A 254 -2.85 24.97 51.53
CA SER A 254 -3.47 26.13 52.16
C SER A 254 -4.00 25.79 53.55
N GLN A 255 -4.76 24.71 53.69
CA GLN A 255 -5.30 24.28 54.99
C GLN A 255 -4.17 23.97 55.97
N ARG A 256 -3.14 23.24 55.52
CA ARG A 256 -1.95 22.97 56.33
C ARG A 256 -1.30 24.26 56.82
N GLN A 257 -1.13 25.26 55.96
CA GLN A 257 -0.53 26.53 56.34
C GLN A 257 -1.38 27.23 57.41
N THR A 258 -2.69 27.32 57.22
CA THR A 258 -3.62 27.93 58.18
C THR A 258 -3.58 27.24 59.54
N GLU A 259 -3.68 25.91 59.57
CA GLU A 259 -3.65 25.15 60.82
C GLU A 259 -2.30 25.24 61.53
N VAL A 260 -1.19 25.18 60.78
CA VAL A 260 0.16 25.34 61.35
C VAL A 260 0.36 26.75 61.92
N SER A 261 -0.10 27.80 61.23
CA SER A 261 -0.06 29.16 61.76
C SER A 261 -0.83 29.26 63.07
N ARG A 262 -2.07 28.76 63.13
CA ARG A 262 -2.89 28.77 64.34
C ARG A 262 -2.22 28.07 65.53
N VAL A 263 -1.56 26.94 65.29
CA VAL A 263 -0.81 26.22 66.33
C VAL A 263 0.42 27.00 66.79
N LYS A 264 1.13 27.66 65.86
CA LYS A 264 2.29 28.50 66.19
C LYS A 264 1.91 29.74 67.00
N ASP A 265 0.80 30.39 66.66
CA ASP A 265 0.32 31.56 67.38
C ASP A 265 0.01 31.19 68.85
N LEU A 266 -0.68 30.06 69.07
CA LEU A 266 -0.93 29.53 70.41
C LEU A 266 0.37 29.14 71.14
N GLN A 267 1.33 28.57 70.42
CA GLN A 267 2.65 28.24 70.99
C GLN A 267 3.37 29.51 71.47
N GLU A 268 3.36 30.57 70.67
CA GLU A 268 3.99 31.85 71.01
C GLU A 268 3.34 32.50 72.24
N GLU A 269 2.01 32.50 72.30
CA GLU A 269 1.26 32.98 73.48
C GLU A 269 1.67 32.23 74.76
N LEU A 270 1.77 30.90 74.71
CA LEU A 270 2.21 30.10 75.86
C LEU A 270 3.69 30.33 76.21
N GLU A 271 4.57 30.50 75.23
CA GLU A 271 5.98 30.81 75.47
C GLU A 271 6.15 32.18 76.14
N GLN A 272 5.34 33.17 75.76
CA GLN A 272 5.28 34.47 76.42
C GLN A 272 4.76 34.35 77.86
N GLU A 273 3.67 33.60 78.08
CA GLU A 273 3.13 33.34 79.42
C GLU A 273 4.17 32.64 80.33
N ILE A 274 4.87 31.63 79.82
CA ILE A 274 5.96 30.94 80.54
C ILE A 274 7.08 31.92 80.91
N THR A 275 7.45 32.82 79.99
CA THR A 275 8.52 33.80 80.23
C THR A 275 8.13 34.78 81.34
N GLU A 276 6.88 35.25 81.32
CA GLU A 276 6.33 36.14 82.34
C GLU A 276 6.21 35.43 83.71
N LEU A 277 5.77 34.18 83.74
CA LEU A 277 5.72 33.37 84.96
C LEU A 277 7.13 33.14 85.54
N LYS A 278 8.14 32.86 84.70
CA LYS A 278 9.54 32.73 85.13
C LYS A 278 10.09 34.03 85.73
N ARG A 279 9.77 35.18 85.13
CA ARG A 279 10.14 36.50 85.66
C ARG A 279 9.53 36.72 87.05
N ARG A 280 8.23 36.44 87.21
CA ARG A 280 7.52 36.58 88.49
C ARG A 280 8.08 35.63 89.57
N ASP A 281 8.36 34.39 89.23
CA ASP A 281 9.00 33.43 90.13
C ASP A 281 10.36 33.95 90.63
N ALA A 282 11.17 34.55 89.76
CA ALA A 282 12.44 35.16 90.15
C ALA A 282 12.28 36.37 91.09
N GLU A 283 11.29 37.23 90.85
CA GLU A 283 10.97 38.39 91.71
C GLU A 283 10.51 37.94 93.10
N LEU A 284 9.63 36.92 93.16
CA LEU A 284 9.19 36.31 94.42
C LEU A 284 10.36 35.69 95.19
N LYS A 285 11.26 34.98 94.50
CA LYS A 285 12.48 34.43 95.11
C LYS A 285 13.37 35.52 95.68
N GLN A 286 13.62 36.60 94.93
CA GLN A 286 14.41 37.74 95.40
C GLN A 286 13.80 38.39 96.66
N LEU A 287 12.48 38.62 96.65
CA LEU A 287 11.80 39.18 97.82
C LEU A 287 11.90 38.24 99.03
N SER A 288 11.73 36.92 98.83
CA SER A 288 11.85 35.92 99.90
C SER A 288 13.24 35.85 100.55
N LEU A 289 14.28 36.29 99.84
CA LEU A 289 15.66 36.35 100.32
C LEU A 289 15.98 37.66 101.05
N THR A 290 15.03 38.60 101.16
CA THR A 290 15.24 39.88 101.85
C THR A 290 15.21 39.66 103.37
N GLU A 291 16.36 39.79 104.03
CA GLU A 291 16.49 39.60 105.49
C GLU A 291 15.83 40.71 106.32
N ASP A 292 15.78 41.95 105.80
CA ASP A 292 15.15 43.09 106.48
C ASP A 292 13.62 42.98 106.41
N HIS A 293 13.01 42.66 107.56
CA HIS A 293 11.56 42.51 107.71
C HIS A 293 10.76 43.74 107.29
N SER A 294 11.30 44.95 107.47
CA SER A 294 10.61 46.19 107.08
C SER A 294 10.63 46.37 105.56
N GLN A 295 11.76 46.08 104.91
CA GLN A 295 11.89 46.15 103.45
C GLN A 295 11.04 45.08 102.75
N PHE A 296 10.98 43.86 103.31
CA PHE A 296 10.08 42.82 102.82
C PHE A 296 8.62 43.29 102.81
N LEU A 297 8.13 43.80 103.94
CA LEU A 297 6.75 44.25 104.10
C LEU A 297 6.41 45.49 103.26
N LEU A 298 7.39 46.38 103.00
CA LEU A 298 7.20 47.54 102.12
C LEU A 298 7.16 47.15 100.63
N ASN A 299 7.94 46.15 100.22
CA ASN A 299 8.03 45.74 98.81
C ASN A 299 6.96 44.70 98.42
N TYR A 300 6.45 43.92 99.37
CA TYR A 300 5.42 42.89 99.12
C TYR A 300 4.11 43.42 98.47
N PRO A 301 3.53 44.56 98.91
CA PRO A 301 2.31 45.11 98.30
C PRO A 301 2.51 45.63 96.87
N SER A 302 3.76 45.86 96.46
CA SER A 302 4.10 46.30 95.11
C SER A 302 4.07 45.16 94.08
N LEU A 303 3.92 43.90 94.53
CA LEU A 303 3.77 42.75 93.64
C LEU A 303 2.34 42.67 93.11
N PRO A 304 2.15 42.63 91.78
CA PRO A 304 0.83 42.42 91.19
C PRO A 304 0.24 41.07 91.64
N PRO A 305 -1.09 40.96 91.87
CA PRO A 305 -1.74 39.67 92.11
C PRO A 305 -1.48 38.71 90.94
N LEU A 306 -1.31 37.42 91.23
CA LEU A 306 -1.32 36.39 90.20
C LEU A 306 -2.71 36.38 89.57
N SER A 307 -2.83 36.92 88.36
CA SER A 307 -4.01 36.73 87.52
C SER A 307 -4.14 35.25 87.18
N GLU A 308 -5.30 34.64 87.45
CA GLU A 308 -5.59 33.29 86.96
C GLU A 308 -5.42 33.27 85.43
N SER A 309 -4.67 32.30 84.93
CA SER A 309 -4.49 32.11 83.49
C SER A 309 -5.86 32.00 82.82
N THR A 310 -6.12 32.85 81.82
CA THR A 310 -7.34 32.80 81.02
C THR A 310 -7.46 31.51 80.20
N HIS A 311 -6.39 30.71 80.10
CA HIS A 311 -6.28 29.52 79.27
C HIS A 311 -6.14 28.23 80.12
N SER A 312 -7.01 28.02 81.11
CA SER A 312 -6.99 26.79 81.94
C SER A 312 -7.41 25.49 81.21
N SER A 313 -7.56 25.53 79.88
CA SER A 313 -7.93 24.32 79.12
C SER A 313 -6.67 23.54 78.76
N SER A 314 -6.49 22.39 79.42
CA SER A 314 -5.50 21.38 79.03
C SER A 314 -5.55 21.15 77.52
N ILE A 315 -4.49 21.49 76.80
CA ILE A 315 -4.42 21.30 75.34
C ILE A 315 -4.54 19.81 75.05
N ASN A 316 -5.71 19.41 74.58
CA ASN A 316 -5.96 18.04 74.19
C ASN A 316 -5.46 17.84 72.75
N VAL A 317 -4.26 17.27 72.62
CA VAL A 317 -3.69 16.93 71.31
C VAL A 317 -4.50 15.78 70.72
N ARG A 318 -5.43 16.10 69.81
CA ARG A 318 -6.23 15.10 69.10
C ARG A 318 -5.33 14.17 68.27
N PRO A 319 -5.71 12.89 68.08
CA PRO A 319 -4.95 11.93 67.27
C PRO A 319 -4.72 12.42 65.82
N LEU A 320 -3.54 12.04 65.28
CA LEU A 320 -2.85 12.49 64.05
C LEU A 320 -3.59 12.39 62.69
N ARG A 321 -4.92 12.29 62.64
CA ARG A 321 -5.68 12.08 61.40
C ARG A 321 -6.09 13.39 60.69
N TYR A 322 -5.16 14.32 60.50
CA TYR A 322 -5.50 15.68 60.02
C TYR A 322 -6.03 15.75 58.57
N PHE A 323 -5.64 14.82 57.70
CA PHE A 323 -6.02 14.84 56.27
C PHE A 323 -6.45 13.48 55.71
N GLU A 324 -6.61 12.45 56.55
CA GLU A 324 -6.95 11.09 56.09
C GLU A 324 -8.29 11.03 55.32
N GLU A 325 -9.25 11.86 55.71
CA GLU A 325 -10.55 11.97 55.05
C GLU A 325 -10.43 12.46 53.60
N VAL A 326 -9.43 13.30 53.29
CA VAL A 326 -9.17 13.77 51.94
C VAL A 326 -8.71 12.61 51.05
N THR A 327 -7.83 11.75 51.57
CA THR A 327 -7.38 10.54 50.87
C THR A 327 -8.54 9.57 50.62
N ALA A 328 -9.43 9.40 51.60
CA ALA A 328 -10.64 8.58 51.45
C ALA A 328 -11.60 9.15 50.39
N ALA A 329 -11.81 10.47 50.38
CA ALA A 329 -12.65 11.15 49.39
C ALA A 329 -12.09 11.03 47.96
N VAL A 330 -10.78 11.23 47.78
CA VAL A 330 -10.11 11.06 46.48
C VAL A 330 -10.15 9.61 46.01
N SER A 331 -10.03 8.64 46.92
CA SER A 331 -10.17 7.21 46.60
C SER A 331 -11.58 6.89 46.10
N LYS A 332 -12.61 7.41 46.76
CA LYS A 332 -14.01 7.25 46.33
C LYS A 332 -14.26 7.88 44.95
N LEU A 333 -13.63 9.01 44.64
CA LEU A 333 -13.70 9.63 43.31
C LEU A 333 -13.07 8.73 42.24
N ARG A 334 -11.90 8.15 42.51
CA ARG A 334 -11.24 7.19 41.61
C ARG A 334 -12.15 6.01 41.31
N ASP A 335 -12.74 5.41 42.34
CA ASP A 335 -13.55 4.20 42.18
C ASP A 335 -14.78 4.47 41.31
N LYS A 336 -15.46 5.61 41.52
CA LYS A 336 -16.57 6.06 40.67
C LYS A 336 -16.15 6.30 39.22
N LEU A 337 -14.99 6.92 39.00
CA LEU A 337 -14.49 7.16 37.65
C LEU A 337 -14.17 5.85 36.93
N GLN A 338 -13.59 4.87 37.65
CA GLN A 338 -13.31 3.55 37.08
C GLN A 338 -14.57 2.77 36.71
N GLU A 339 -15.63 2.88 37.50
CA GLU A 339 -16.93 2.27 37.20
C GLU A 339 -17.53 2.85 35.92
N LEU A 340 -17.62 4.18 35.83
CA LEU A 340 -18.13 4.88 34.63
C LEU A 340 -17.31 4.54 33.38
N LEU A 341 -15.99 4.49 33.48
CA LEU A 341 -15.13 4.12 32.36
C LEU A 341 -15.39 2.68 31.89
N ARG A 342 -15.70 1.77 32.80
CA ARG A 342 -15.97 0.36 32.47
C ARG A 342 -17.31 0.20 31.77
N GLU A 343 -18.33 0.90 32.24
CA GLU A 343 -19.68 0.89 31.65
C GLU A 343 -19.67 1.49 30.24
N GLU A 344 -19.07 2.67 30.06
CA GLU A 344 -19.05 3.31 28.75
C GLU A 344 -18.12 2.60 27.76
N TRP A 345 -17.09 1.89 28.25
CA TRP A 345 -16.21 1.11 27.37
C TRP A 345 -16.96 0.05 26.57
N THR A 346 -17.99 -0.58 27.13
CA THR A 346 -18.78 -1.57 26.38
C THR A 346 -19.55 -0.93 25.23
N ASN A 347 -20.05 0.30 25.41
CA ASN A 347 -20.77 1.05 24.38
C ASN A 347 -19.82 1.46 23.24
N ILE A 348 -18.64 1.97 23.61
CA ILE A 348 -17.59 2.35 22.66
C ILE A 348 -17.15 1.12 21.85
N SER A 349 -16.87 0.00 22.53
CA SER A 349 -16.45 -1.24 21.88
C SER A 349 -17.49 -1.77 20.89
N ALA A 350 -18.78 -1.69 21.22
CA ALA A 350 -19.85 -2.12 20.34
C ALA A 350 -19.97 -1.25 19.08
N THR A 351 -19.72 0.05 19.21
CA THR A 351 -19.75 0.99 18.08
C THR A 351 -18.62 0.72 17.08
N VAL A 352 -17.42 0.36 17.57
CA VAL A 352 -16.27 0.01 16.73
C VAL A 352 -16.51 -1.26 15.91
N THR A 353 -17.32 -2.20 16.40
CA THR A 353 -17.61 -3.46 15.70
C THR A 353 -18.65 -3.35 14.58
N HIS A 354 -19.39 -2.25 14.50
CA HIS A 354 -20.45 -2.02 13.51
C HIS A 354 -20.08 -0.88 12.55
N VAL A 355 -18.97 -1.02 11.83
CA VAL A 355 -18.63 -0.13 10.71
C VAL A 355 -19.34 -0.65 9.47
N ASP A 356 -20.26 0.17 8.94
CA ASP A 356 -20.97 -0.13 7.71
C ASP A 356 -20.02 0.10 6.52
N VAL A 357 -19.77 -0.95 5.74
CA VAL A 357 -18.90 -0.90 4.56
C VAL A 357 -19.74 -1.24 3.35
N LEU A 358 -19.50 -0.56 2.22
CA LEU A 358 -20.16 -0.78 0.92
C LEU A 358 -19.79 -2.13 0.27
N LEU A 359 -19.76 -3.22 1.03
CA LEU A 359 -19.76 -4.57 0.49
C LEU A 359 -21.22 -4.99 0.27
N PRO A 360 -21.52 -5.77 -0.79
CA PRO A 360 -22.80 -6.45 -0.88
C PRO A 360 -23.00 -7.23 0.42
N GLU A 361 -24.01 -6.87 1.21
CA GLU A 361 -24.31 -7.60 2.43
C GLU A 361 -24.47 -9.08 2.04
N PRO A 362 -23.81 -10.01 2.75
CA PRO A 362 -23.98 -11.42 2.48
C PRO A 362 -25.48 -11.73 2.53
N GLU A 363 -26.00 -12.38 1.48
CA GLU A 363 -27.42 -12.76 1.44
C GLU A 363 -27.84 -13.32 2.81
N PRO A 364 -28.91 -12.81 3.42
CA PRO A 364 -29.28 -13.20 4.77
C PRO A 364 -29.43 -14.72 4.85
N LYS A 365 -28.60 -15.38 5.66
CA LYS A 365 -28.63 -16.85 5.84
C LYS A 365 -29.50 -17.29 7.01
N SER A 366 -29.99 -16.35 7.80
CA SER A 366 -30.84 -16.59 8.96
C SER A 366 -32.20 -15.92 8.79
N ARG A 367 -33.23 -16.48 9.43
CA ARG A 367 -34.58 -15.92 9.47
C ARG A 367 -34.59 -14.45 9.91
N ASP A 368 -33.80 -14.12 10.93
CA ASP A 368 -33.69 -12.74 11.44
C ASP A 368 -33.06 -11.80 10.41
N GLY A 369 -32.11 -12.29 9.60
CA GLY A 369 -31.56 -11.56 8.47
C GLY A 369 -32.61 -11.26 7.40
N PHE A 370 -33.47 -12.23 7.06
CA PHE A 370 -34.56 -12.01 6.10
C PHE A 370 -35.62 -11.03 6.62
N LEU A 371 -35.92 -11.08 7.92
CA LEU A 371 -36.92 -10.21 8.54
C LEU A 371 -36.54 -8.72 8.49
N LYS A 372 -35.24 -8.37 8.42
CA LYS A 372 -34.78 -6.99 8.22
C LYS A 372 -35.26 -6.36 6.90
N TYR A 373 -35.48 -7.18 5.87
CA TYR A 373 -35.97 -6.74 4.56
C TYR A 373 -37.47 -7.01 4.37
N SER A 374 -38.16 -7.54 5.40
CA SER A 374 -39.60 -7.79 5.32
C SER A 374 -40.36 -6.47 5.28
N ARG A 375 -41.16 -6.29 4.23
CA ARG A 375 -42.14 -5.20 4.13
C ARG A 375 -43.53 -5.80 4.10
N GLN A 376 -44.45 -5.18 4.84
CA GLN A 376 -45.85 -5.56 4.82
C GLN A 376 -46.47 -5.01 3.54
N ILE A 377 -46.69 -5.88 2.56
CA ILE A 377 -47.32 -5.49 1.30
C ILE A 377 -48.81 -5.31 1.55
N SER A 378 -49.31 -4.07 1.42
CA SER A 378 -50.74 -3.78 1.43
C SER A 378 -51.26 -3.63 0.00
N LEU A 379 -52.47 -4.13 -0.25
CA LEU A 379 -53.18 -3.87 -1.50
C LEU A 379 -53.67 -2.42 -1.49
N ASP A 380 -53.30 -1.64 -2.50
CA ASP A 380 -53.83 -0.29 -2.68
C ASP A 380 -55.33 -0.38 -3.05
N PRO A 381 -56.24 0.14 -2.21
CA PRO A 381 -57.67 0.07 -2.45
C PRO A 381 -58.15 0.89 -3.66
N ASN A 382 -57.31 1.76 -4.24
CA ASN A 382 -57.66 2.63 -5.36
C ASN A 382 -57.18 2.13 -6.74
N THR A 383 -56.51 0.97 -6.82
CA THR A 383 -56.06 0.43 -8.10
C THR A 383 -57.17 -0.41 -8.77
N ALA A 384 -57.50 -0.11 -10.03
CA ALA A 384 -58.57 -0.77 -10.79
C ALA A 384 -58.35 -2.27 -11.11
N HIS A 385 -57.24 -2.87 -10.65
CA HIS A 385 -56.89 -4.26 -10.87
C HIS A 385 -56.57 -4.96 -9.54
N ARG A 386 -57.38 -5.96 -9.16
CA ARG A 386 -57.31 -6.72 -7.89
C ARG A 386 -56.02 -7.56 -7.67
N GLN A 387 -55.04 -7.43 -8.55
CA GLN A 387 -53.80 -8.23 -8.53
C GLN A 387 -52.53 -7.36 -8.47
N LEU A 388 -52.65 -6.04 -8.38
CA LEU A 388 -51.51 -5.14 -8.27
C LEU A 388 -51.29 -4.79 -6.79
N LEU A 389 -50.10 -5.13 -6.30
CA LEU A 389 -49.64 -4.85 -4.95
C LEU A 389 -48.80 -3.57 -4.98
N SER A 390 -49.02 -2.65 -4.03
CA SER A 390 -48.15 -1.48 -3.83
C SER A 390 -47.06 -1.82 -2.81
N LEU A 391 -45.81 -1.49 -3.12
CA LEU A 391 -44.63 -1.70 -2.27
C LEU A 391 -44.40 -0.58 -1.26
#